data_AF-A0A166K6S4-F1
#
_entry.id   AF-A0A166K6S4-F1
#
_cell.length_a   1.000
_cell.length_b   1.000
_cell.length_c   1.000
_cell.angle_alpha   90.00
_cell.angle_beta   90.00
_cell.angle_gamma   90.00
#
_symmetry.space_group_name_H-M   'P 1'
#
loop_
_entity.id
_entity.type
_entity.pdbx_description
1 polymer ?
#
loop_
_entity_poly.entity_id
_entity_poly.type
_entity_poly.pdbx_seq_one_letter_code
_entity_poly.pdbx_strand_id
1 'polypeptide(L)'
;MADMWIREGTDKSADNGFRCAVFCKPLDGIKQKVMTQVIAACGTAEAAVNIACQRVERNLGQARREYGMLHMDLSLFALHLCEPSGDSPLAPPMYASPRVASSIMHAWDHSTSDSCLVTDERRGELIYICLTATFLLLQESPQAYHRILDVLHHDLLPLLTKSFGLVRSSSTKYESFTTHAICMLHDILSPATVHRRVMSSMGPGVIAIQERGKVELSGNPTLKEAWLGFTATLGDRERVYKMFKESPTGGPILFALIPAAQEGSKDVPIAKSCCIAVESVKRKIGLSTEAFART
;
A
#
# COMPACT_ATOMS: atom_id res chain seq x y z
N MET A 1 -8.87 24.80 -16.96
CA MET A 1 -8.02 23.61 -16.66
C MET A 1 -8.69 22.73 -15.62
N ALA A 2 -8.98 23.26 -14.41
CA ALA A 2 -9.70 22.51 -13.38
C ALA A 2 -11.10 22.05 -13.83
N ASP A 3 -11.89 22.89 -14.50
CA ASP A 3 -13.24 22.51 -14.98
C ASP A 3 -13.21 21.33 -15.96
N MET A 4 -12.20 21.24 -16.81
CA MET A 4 -12.04 20.14 -17.75
C MET A 4 -11.59 18.85 -17.05
N TRP A 5 -10.72 18.97 -16.04
CA TRP A 5 -10.32 17.86 -15.18
C TRP A 5 -11.51 17.27 -14.41
N ILE A 6 -12.38 18.14 -13.89
CA ILE A 6 -13.64 17.79 -13.22
C ILE A 6 -14.57 17.09 -14.21
N ARG A 7 -14.78 17.67 -15.40
CA ARG A 7 -15.65 17.08 -16.43
C ARG A 7 -15.18 15.71 -16.87
N GLU A 8 -13.89 15.47 -17.05
CA GLU A 8 -13.38 14.13 -17.39
C GLU A 8 -13.71 13.06 -16.32
N GLY A 9 -13.71 13.43 -15.03
CA GLY A 9 -14.11 12.53 -13.96
C GLY A 9 -15.64 12.38 -13.79
N THR A 10 -16.42 13.40 -14.15
CA THR A 10 -17.85 13.48 -13.82
C THR A 10 -18.81 13.31 -15.02
N ASP A 11 -18.37 13.65 -16.23
CA ASP A 11 -19.15 13.65 -17.45
C ASP A 11 -18.70 12.50 -18.37
N LYS A 12 -19.53 11.46 -18.49
CA LYS A 12 -19.27 10.28 -19.34
C LYS A 12 -19.03 10.64 -20.82
N SER A 13 -19.54 11.77 -21.29
CA SER A 13 -19.43 12.23 -22.68
C SER A 13 -18.25 13.15 -22.95
N ALA A 14 -17.46 13.52 -21.93
CA ALA A 14 -16.29 14.36 -22.13
C ALA A 14 -15.18 13.61 -22.91
N ASP A 15 -14.80 14.15 -24.07
CA ASP A 15 -13.60 13.73 -24.79
C ASP A 15 -12.33 14.14 -24.03
N ASN A 16 -11.30 13.30 -24.05
CA ASN A 16 -10.06 13.36 -23.26
C ASN A 16 -9.21 14.63 -23.54
N GLY A 17 -9.66 15.78 -23.06
CA GLY A 17 -9.12 17.10 -23.38
C GLY A 17 -8.00 17.63 -22.45
N PHE A 18 -7.75 17.00 -21.30
CA PHE A 18 -6.76 17.47 -20.34
C PHE A 18 -5.99 16.35 -19.62
N ARG A 19 -4.75 16.17 -20.08
CA ARG A 19 -3.71 15.39 -19.40
C ARG A 19 -3.38 16.05 -18.05
N CYS A 20 -3.91 15.53 -16.95
CA CYS A 20 -3.65 16.12 -15.64
C CYS A 20 -2.20 15.92 -15.18
N ALA A 21 -1.51 17.05 -14.95
CA ALA A 21 -0.72 17.35 -13.75
C ALA A 21 0.50 16.50 -13.34
N VAL A 22 1.20 15.81 -14.25
CA VAL A 22 2.66 15.70 -14.07
C VAL A 22 3.26 16.97 -14.66
N PHE A 23 3.32 18.03 -13.87
CA PHE A 23 4.16 19.14 -14.22
C PHE A 23 5.60 18.61 -14.26
N CYS A 24 6.17 18.53 -15.46
CA CYS A 24 7.59 18.27 -15.61
C CYS A 24 8.34 19.48 -15.03
N LYS A 25 8.60 19.46 -13.71
CA LYS A 25 9.25 20.51 -12.91
C LYS A 25 8.51 21.87 -12.90
N PRO A 26 7.36 22.03 -12.22
CA PRO A 26 6.90 23.35 -11.84
C PRO A 26 7.78 23.84 -10.66
N LEU A 27 8.07 25.12 -10.59
CA LEU A 27 8.47 25.74 -9.32
C LEU A 27 7.37 25.44 -8.28
N ASP A 28 7.73 25.13 -7.04
CA ASP A 28 6.77 24.66 -6.01
C ASP A 28 5.52 25.56 -5.87
N GLY A 29 5.68 26.87 -6.06
CA GLY A 29 4.57 27.83 -6.05
C GLY A 29 3.54 27.65 -7.18
N ILE A 30 3.95 27.16 -8.35
CA ILE A 30 3.02 26.89 -9.48
C ILE A 30 2.19 25.63 -9.17
N LYS A 31 2.82 24.60 -8.60
CA LYS A 31 2.14 23.36 -8.19
C LYS A 31 1.07 23.64 -7.14
N GLN A 32 1.41 24.40 -6.11
CA GLN A 32 0.44 24.81 -5.07
C GLN A 32 -0.70 25.63 -5.66
N LYS A 33 -0.41 26.62 -6.53
CA LYS A 33 -1.44 27.46 -7.15
C LYS A 33 -2.42 26.64 -7.99
N VAL A 34 -1.94 25.69 -8.80
CA VAL A 34 -2.81 24.81 -9.58
C VAL A 34 -3.64 23.93 -8.65
N MET A 35 -3.02 23.36 -7.62
CA MET A 35 -3.74 22.49 -6.68
C MET A 35 -4.87 23.23 -5.98
N THR A 36 -4.62 24.46 -5.51
CA THR A 36 -5.66 25.32 -4.94
C THR A 36 -6.78 25.61 -5.94
N GLN A 37 -6.45 25.84 -7.22
CA GLN A 37 -7.46 26.02 -8.26
C GLN A 37 -8.30 24.77 -8.52
N VAL A 38 -7.67 23.59 -8.51
CA VAL A 38 -8.37 22.31 -8.65
C VAL A 38 -9.32 22.09 -7.49
N ILE A 39 -8.84 22.26 -6.25
CA ILE A 39 -9.66 22.12 -5.04
C ILE A 39 -10.81 23.14 -5.04
N ALA A 40 -10.54 24.40 -5.36
CA ALA A 40 -11.56 25.44 -5.42
C ALA A 40 -12.64 25.13 -6.47
N ALA A 41 -12.25 24.63 -7.64
CA ALA A 41 -13.20 24.24 -8.68
C ALA A 41 -14.02 23.00 -8.31
N CYS A 42 -13.44 22.07 -7.53
CA CYS A 42 -14.14 20.89 -7.01
C CYS A 42 -15.00 21.22 -5.77
N GLY A 43 -14.88 22.41 -5.21
CA GLY A 43 -15.48 22.82 -3.94
C GLY A 43 -14.67 22.36 -2.72
N THR A 44 -14.20 21.11 -2.68
CA THR A 44 -13.39 20.59 -1.57
C THR A 44 -12.26 19.66 -2.02
N ALA A 45 -11.31 19.39 -1.12
CA ALA A 45 -10.21 18.45 -1.36
C ALA A 45 -10.72 17.01 -1.45
N GLU A 46 -11.73 16.64 -0.66
CA GLU A 46 -12.41 15.34 -0.74
C GLU A 46 -13.08 15.15 -2.10
N ALA A 47 -13.76 16.19 -2.61
CA ALA A 47 -14.38 16.16 -3.93
C ALA A 47 -13.33 15.98 -5.03
N ALA A 48 -12.18 16.66 -4.92
CA ALA A 48 -11.06 16.47 -5.84
C ALA A 48 -10.53 15.02 -5.78
N VAL A 49 -10.31 14.45 -4.59
CA VAL A 49 -9.88 13.04 -4.45
C VAL A 49 -10.90 12.07 -5.06
N ASN A 50 -12.20 12.32 -4.86
CA ASN A 50 -13.26 11.52 -5.47
C ASN A 50 -13.23 11.57 -7.01
N ILE A 51 -13.00 12.76 -7.57
CA ILE A 51 -12.84 12.95 -9.02
C ILE A 51 -11.59 12.22 -9.52
N ALA A 52 -10.48 12.27 -8.79
CA ALA A 52 -9.28 11.51 -9.15
C ALA A 52 -9.55 10.00 -9.20
N CYS A 53 -10.32 9.46 -8.24
CA CYS A 53 -10.75 8.05 -8.26
C CYS A 53 -11.63 7.75 -9.49
N GLN A 54 -12.63 8.60 -9.78
CA GLN A 54 -13.51 8.43 -10.95
C GLN A 54 -12.74 8.40 -12.27
N ARG A 55 -11.67 9.19 -12.39
CA ARG A 55 -10.82 9.20 -13.59
C ARG A 55 -10.09 7.87 -13.78
N VAL A 56 -9.53 7.31 -12.70
CA VAL A 56 -8.92 5.96 -12.74
C VAL A 56 -9.96 4.92 -13.15
N GLU A 57 -11.12 4.91 -12.50
CA GLU A 57 -12.22 4.00 -12.81
C GLU A 57 -12.67 4.12 -14.28
N ARG A 58 -12.81 5.34 -14.79
CA ARG A 58 -13.14 5.61 -16.20
C ARG A 58 -12.09 5.06 -17.15
N ASN A 59 -10.81 5.35 -16.90
CA ASN A 59 -9.71 4.91 -17.76
C ASN A 59 -9.54 3.38 -17.77
N LEU A 60 -9.93 2.69 -16.68
CA LEU A 60 -10.00 1.23 -16.63
C LEU A 60 -11.22 0.67 -17.38
N GLY A 61 -12.35 1.38 -17.35
CA GLY A 61 -13.63 0.96 -17.95
C GLY A 61 -13.81 1.27 -19.44
N GLN A 62 -12.89 2.01 -20.07
CA GLN A 62 -12.95 2.32 -21.50
C GLN A 62 -12.67 1.10 -22.38
N ALA A 63 -13.41 0.96 -23.48
CA ALA A 63 -13.20 -0.10 -24.47
C ALA A 63 -11.81 -0.02 -25.12
N ARG A 64 -11.31 1.19 -25.36
CA ARG A 64 -9.92 1.48 -25.73
C ARG A 64 -9.26 2.24 -24.59
N ARG A 65 -8.46 1.53 -23.80
CA ARG A 65 -7.83 2.10 -22.60
C ARG A 65 -6.69 3.05 -22.96
N GLU A 66 -6.74 4.27 -22.44
CA GLU A 66 -5.66 5.25 -22.55
C GLU A 66 -4.67 5.11 -21.38
N TYR A 67 -3.70 4.20 -21.51
CA TYR A 67 -2.71 3.92 -20.46
C TYR A 67 -1.81 5.10 -20.08
N GLY A 68 -1.66 6.09 -20.98
CA GLY A 68 -0.99 7.34 -20.66
C GLY A 68 -1.76 8.13 -19.60
N MET A 69 -3.08 8.23 -19.75
CA MET A 69 -3.96 8.89 -18.79
C MET A 69 -4.02 8.14 -17.47
N LEU A 70 -4.19 6.81 -17.53
CA LEU A 70 -4.17 5.96 -16.34
C LEU A 70 -2.89 6.15 -15.52
N HIS A 71 -1.72 6.16 -16.18
CA HIS A 71 -0.45 6.38 -15.50
C HIS A 71 -0.39 7.75 -14.81
N MET A 72 -0.83 8.82 -15.47
CA MET A 72 -0.85 10.15 -14.87
C MET A 72 -1.78 10.22 -13.66
N ASP A 73 -2.98 9.67 -13.76
CA ASP A 73 -3.95 9.67 -12.67
C ASP A 73 -3.46 8.84 -11.47
N LEU A 74 -2.77 7.71 -11.70
CA LEU A 74 -2.15 6.93 -10.62
C LEU A 74 -0.93 7.63 -10.01
N SER A 75 -0.13 8.34 -10.84
CA SER A 75 1.02 9.10 -10.36
C SER A 75 0.62 10.22 -9.41
N LEU A 76 -0.58 10.79 -9.59
CA LEU A 76 -1.14 11.80 -8.69
C LEU A 76 -1.26 11.25 -7.26
N PHE A 77 -1.75 10.02 -7.08
CA PHE A 77 -1.82 9.40 -5.76
C PHE A 77 -0.43 9.19 -5.14
N ALA A 78 0.49 8.56 -5.87
CA ALA A 78 1.83 8.30 -5.35
C ALA A 78 2.58 9.60 -4.98
N LEU A 79 2.43 10.66 -5.79
CA LEU A 79 3.09 11.94 -5.56
C LEU A 79 2.56 12.64 -4.31
N HIS A 80 1.24 12.71 -4.14
CA HIS A 80 0.64 13.39 -2.99
C HIS A 80 0.76 12.61 -1.68
N LEU A 81 0.82 11.28 -1.74
CA LEU A 81 1.05 10.44 -0.56
C LEU A 81 2.54 10.45 -0.14
N CYS A 82 3.46 10.76 -1.05
CA CYS A 82 4.91 10.82 -0.77
C CYS A 82 5.35 12.19 -0.22
N GLU A 83 4.54 13.22 -0.38
CA GLU A 83 4.81 14.54 0.22
C GLU A 83 4.80 14.43 1.75
N PRO A 84 5.74 15.11 2.45
CA PRO A 84 5.72 15.17 3.90
C PRO A 84 4.32 15.55 4.40
N SER A 85 3.85 14.82 5.42
CA SER A 85 2.52 15.02 6.02
C SER A 85 2.31 16.49 6.40
N GLY A 86 1.51 17.21 5.61
CA GLY A 86 1.25 18.64 5.77
C GLY A 86 1.41 19.48 4.50
N ASP A 87 2.20 19.01 3.53
CA ASP A 87 2.52 19.80 2.33
C ASP A 87 1.49 19.63 1.21
N SER A 88 0.85 18.46 1.14
CA SER A 88 -0.22 18.15 0.20
C SER A 88 -1.60 18.39 0.83
N PRO A 89 -2.42 19.32 0.30
CA PRO A 89 -3.80 19.48 0.75
C PRO A 89 -4.70 18.28 0.37
N LEU A 90 -4.24 17.39 -0.51
CA LEU A 90 -4.96 16.18 -0.90
C LEU A 90 -4.58 14.93 -0.08
N ALA A 91 -3.45 14.94 0.62
CA ALA A 91 -3.00 13.75 1.35
C ALA A 91 -3.97 13.34 2.48
N PRO A 92 -4.44 14.25 3.36
CA PRO A 92 -5.41 13.86 4.40
C PRO A 92 -6.68 13.20 3.86
N PRO A 93 -7.40 13.75 2.86
CA PRO A 93 -8.57 13.08 2.30
C PRO A 93 -8.22 11.79 1.53
N MET A 94 -7.03 11.66 0.95
CA MET A 94 -6.58 10.39 0.37
C MET A 94 -6.40 9.30 1.43
N TYR A 95 -5.75 9.61 2.55
CA TYR A 95 -5.59 8.67 3.67
C TYR A 95 -6.93 8.22 4.27
N ALA A 96 -7.91 9.11 4.30
CA ALA A 96 -9.24 8.86 4.84
C ALA A 96 -10.17 8.09 3.88
N SER A 97 -9.88 8.02 2.58
CA SER A 97 -10.80 7.47 1.58
C SER A 97 -10.57 5.98 1.28
N PRO A 98 -11.55 5.08 1.54
CA PRO A 98 -11.48 3.68 1.08
C PRO A 98 -11.53 3.57 -0.46
N ARG A 99 -12.12 4.56 -1.14
CA ARG A 99 -12.22 4.57 -2.61
C ARG A 99 -10.85 4.73 -3.27
N VAL A 100 -9.93 5.45 -2.63
CA VAL A 100 -8.54 5.56 -3.11
C VAL A 100 -7.89 4.17 -3.10
N ALA A 101 -8.02 3.43 -2.00
CA ALA A 101 -7.53 2.06 -1.92
C ALA A 101 -8.15 1.19 -3.04
N SER A 102 -9.47 1.18 -3.17
CA SER A 102 -10.17 0.40 -4.21
C SER A 102 -9.71 0.76 -5.63
N SER A 103 -9.58 2.05 -5.94
CA SER A 103 -9.16 2.53 -7.26
C SER A 103 -7.73 2.09 -7.60
N ILE A 104 -6.80 2.21 -6.65
CA ILE A 104 -5.42 1.74 -6.81
C ILE A 104 -5.40 0.22 -7.00
N MET A 105 -6.14 -0.52 -6.19
CA MET A 105 -6.16 -1.98 -6.25
C MET A 105 -6.76 -2.51 -7.57
N HIS A 106 -7.83 -1.90 -8.09
CA HIS A 106 -8.38 -2.25 -9.40
C HIS A 106 -7.41 -1.92 -10.55
N ALA A 107 -6.70 -0.80 -10.46
CA ALA A 107 -5.67 -0.47 -11.45
C ALA A 107 -4.49 -1.45 -11.39
N TRP A 108 -4.12 -1.88 -10.19
CA TRP A 108 -3.08 -2.88 -9.98
C TRP A 108 -3.50 -4.24 -10.54
N ASP A 109 -4.72 -4.70 -10.26
CA ASP A 109 -5.28 -5.93 -10.82
C ASP A 109 -5.26 -5.91 -12.34
N HIS A 110 -5.79 -4.84 -12.95
CA HIS A 110 -5.72 -4.66 -14.40
C HIS A 110 -4.28 -4.73 -14.91
N SER A 111 -3.35 -4.01 -14.26
CA SER A 111 -1.94 -3.96 -14.65
C SER A 111 -1.23 -5.30 -14.52
N THR A 112 -1.68 -6.18 -13.62
CA THR A 112 -1.15 -7.54 -13.48
C THR A 112 -1.92 -8.57 -14.30
N SER A 113 -3.08 -8.23 -14.88
CA SER A 113 -3.86 -9.11 -15.75
C SER A 113 -3.26 -9.31 -17.15
N ASP A 114 -3.58 -10.42 -17.80
CA ASP A 114 -3.16 -10.69 -19.19
C ASP A 114 -3.90 -9.79 -20.21
N SER A 115 -4.95 -9.10 -19.77
CA SER A 115 -5.68 -8.11 -20.56
C SER A 115 -4.96 -6.75 -20.64
N CYS A 116 -3.84 -6.59 -19.94
CA CYS A 116 -3.02 -5.39 -20.01
C CYS A 116 -2.15 -5.39 -21.27
N LEU A 117 -2.48 -4.52 -22.24
CA LEU A 117 -1.89 -4.52 -23.58
C LEU A 117 -0.69 -3.57 -23.75
N VAL A 118 -0.10 -3.08 -22.66
CA VAL A 118 1.10 -2.22 -22.73
C VAL A 118 2.38 -3.04 -22.79
N THR A 119 3.50 -2.40 -23.14
CA THR A 119 4.83 -3.01 -23.09
C THR A 119 5.20 -3.45 -21.67
N ASP A 120 6.05 -4.46 -21.53
CA ASP A 120 6.52 -4.96 -20.22
C ASP A 120 7.09 -3.84 -19.33
N GLU A 121 7.86 -2.93 -19.93
CA GLU A 121 8.43 -1.79 -19.21
C GLU A 121 7.33 -0.89 -18.63
N ARG A 122 6.35 -0.51 -19.45
CA ARG A 122 5.24 0.35 -19.03
C ARG A 122 4.30 -0.35 -18.04
N ARG A 123 4.15 -1.66 -18.18
CA ARG A 123 3.41 -2.52 -17.23
C ARG A 123 4.11 -2.51 -15.87
N GLY A 124 5.43 -2.68 -15.86
CA GLY A 124 6.25 -2.60 -14.66
C GLY A 124 6.14 -1.23 -13.97
N GLU A 125 6.11 -0.13 -14.73
CA GLU A 125 5.90 1.22 -14.18
C GLU A 125 4.52 1.38 -13.52
N LEU A 126 3.44 0.93 -14.18
CA LEU A 126 2.09 0.99 -13.60
C LEU A 126 1.99 0.17 -12.32
N ILE A 127 2.55 -1.04 -12.31
CA ILE A 127 2.63 -1.90 -11.12
C ILE A 127 3.41 -1.21 -10.00
N TYR A 128 4.57 -0.63 -10.32
CA TYR A 128 5.40 0.07 -9.34
C TYR A 128 4.69 1.28 -8.73
N ILE A 129 3.95 2.06 -9.53
CA ILE A 129 3.16 3.20 -9.03
C ILE A 129 2.05 2.71 -8.10
N CYS A 130 1.33 1.65 -8.48
CA CYS A 130 0.29 1.08 -7.63
C CYS A 130 0.86 0.57 -6.30
N LEU A 131 1.96 -0.20 -6.34
CA LEU A 131 2.65 -0.66 -5.15
C LEU A 131 3.07 0.50 -4.25
N THR A 132 3.68 1.54 -4.83
CA THR A 132 4.18 2.69 -4.07
C THR A 132 3.03 3.48 -3.44
N ALA A 133 1.96 3.75 -4.19
CA ALA A 133 0.79 4.46 -3.65
C ALA A 133 0.11 3.64 -2.53
N THR A 134 -0.05 2.32 -2.71
CA THR A 134 -0.57 1.46 -1.66
C THR A 134 0.35 1.44 -0.45
N PHE A 135 1.66 1.30 -0.64
CA PHE A 135 2.64 1.30 0.45
C PHE A 135 2.54 2.57 1.31
N LEU A 136 2.56 3.75 0.67
CA LEU A 136 2.42 5.02 1.36
C LEU A 136 1.06 5.15 2.05
N LEU A 137 -0.02 4.68 1.43
CA LEU A 137 -1.35 4.65 2.04
C LEU A 137 -1.39 3.80 3.32
N LEU A 138 -0.66 2.69 3.37
CA LEU A 138 -0.61 1.83 4.55
C LEU A 138 0.31 2.37 5.64
N GLN A 139 1.45 2.95 5.25
CA GLN A 139 2.47 3.41 6.19
C GLN A 139 2.10 4.74 6.86
N GLU A 140 1.57 5.69 6.09
CA GLU A 140 1.40 7.07 6.54
C GLU A 140 -0.06 7.41 6.93
N SER A 141 -1.03 6.54 6.64
CA SER A 141 -2.42 6.81 7.00
C SER A 141 -2.63 6.77 8.51
N PRO A 142 -3.25 7.82 9.10
CA PRO A 142 -3.74 7.76 10.48
C PRO A 142 -4.78 6.64 10.71
N GLN A 143 -5.37 6.14 9.63
CA GLN A 143 -6.32 5.02 9.61
C GLN A 143 -5.72 3.76 8.98
N ALA A 144 -4.40 3.55 9.11
CA ALA A 144 -3.66 2.43 8.53
C ALA A 144 -4.38 1.08 8.67
N TYR A 145 -4.95 0.79 9.84
CA TYR A 145 -5.73 -0.42 10.08
C TYR A 145 -6.91 -0.61 9.11
N HIS A 146 -7.71 0.43 8.89
CA HIS A 146 -8.83 0.38 7.95
C HIS A 146 -8.34 0.25 6.51
N ARG A 147 -7.26 0.95 6.14
CA ARG A 147 -6.67 0.86 4.81
C ARG A 147 -6.10 -0.53 4.52
N ILE A 148 -5.45 -1.17 5.51
CA ILE A 148 -4.99 -2.57 5.42
C ILE A 148 -6.18 -3.50 5.13
N LEU A 149 -7.29 -3.33 5.84
CA LEU A 149 -8.49 -4.13 5.57
C LEU A 149 -9.00 -3.86 4.15
N ASP A 150 -9.12 -2.60 3.73
CA ASP A 150 -9.63 -2.26 2.39
C ASP A 150 -8.80 -2.94 1.29
N VAL A 151 -7.46 -2.87 1.34
CA VAL A 151 -6.61 -3.50 0.31
C VAL A 151 -6.61 -5.03 0.39
N LEU A 152 -6.75 -5.62 1.58
CA LEU A 152 -6.87 -7.07 1.73
C LEU A 152 -8.18 -7.61 1.16
N HIS A 153 -9.29 -6.85 1.24
CA HIS A 153 -10.55 -7.21 0.58
C HIS A 153 -10.46 -7.14 -0.96
N HIS A 154 -9.43 -6.48 -1.49
CA HIS A 154 -9.15 -6.38 -2.92
C HIS A 154 -7.92 -7.21 -3.32
N ASP A 155 -7.76 -8.39 -2.72
CA ASP A 155 -6.79 -9.41 -3.14
C ASP A 155 -5.32 -8.93 -3.17
N LEU A 156 -4.92 -8.07 -2.22
CA LEU A 156 -3.55 -7.55 -2.18
C LEU A 156 -2.48 -8.65 -2.24
N LEU A 157 -2.62 -9.74 -1.50
CA LEU A 157 -1.59 -10.80 -1.46
C LEU A 157 -1.45 -11.51 -2.83
N PRO A 158 -2.55 -11.96 -3.49
CA PRO A 158 -2.47 -12.44 -4.87
C PRO A 158 -1.85 -11.45 -5.85
N LEU A 159 -2.20 -10.16 -5.75
CA LEU A 159 -1.68 -9.13 -6.65
C LEU A 159 -0.19 -8.87 -6.45
N LEU A 160 0.24 -8.78 -5.20
CA LEU A 160 1.63 -8.58 -4.84
C LEU A 160 2.48 -9.74 -5.35
N THR A 161 2.05 -10.98 -5.12
CA THR A 161 2.77 -12.17 -5.60
C THR A 161 2.83 -12.27 -7.12
N LYS A 162 1.74 -11.95 -7.82
CA LYS A 162 1.73 -11.90 -9.29
C LYS A 162 2.66 -10.83 -9.85
N SER A 163 2.80 -9.70 -9.16
CA SER A 163 3.65 -8.58 -9.57
C SER A 163 5.13 -8.92 -9.60
N PHE A 164 5.57 -9.88 -8.77
CA PHE A 164 6.97 -10.28 -8.67
C PHE A 164 7.55 -10.84 -9.97
N GLY A 165 6.74 -11.58 -10.74
CA GLY A 165 7.15 -12.10 -12.05
C GLY A 165 7.07 -11.06 -13.17
N LEU A 166 6.36 -9.94 -12.96
CA LEU A 166 6.11 -8.94 -13.98
C LEU A 166 7.12 -7.78 -13.95
N VAL A 167 7.68 -7.46 -12.79
CA VAL A 167 8.73 -6.44 -12.66
C VAL A 167 10.10 -7.10 -12.84
N ARG A 168 10.70 -6.92 -14.02
CA ARG A 168 11.97 -7.56 -14.39
C ARG A 168 13.15 -6.97 -13.61
N SER A 169 14.13 -7.83 -13.29
CA SER A 169 15.38 -7.44 -12.61
C SER A 169 16.22 -6.41 -13.37
N SER A 170 16.05 -6.32 -14.70
CA SER A 170 16.71 -5.31 -15.53
C SER A 170 16.08 -3.91 -15.42
N SER A 171 14.92 -3.78 -14.77
CA SER A 171 14.27 -2.47 -14.57
C SER A 171 15.01 -1.65 -13.52
N THR A 172 15.15 -0.34 -13.76
CA THR A 172 15.70 0.61 -12.77
C THR A 172 14.83 0.75 -11.52
N LYS A 173 13.60 0.21 -11.54
CA LYS A 173 12.66 0.21 -10.40
C LYS A 173 12.70 -1.06 -9.57
N TYR A 174 13.42 -2.09 -10.01
CA TYR A 174 13.37 -3.42 -9.40
C TYR A 174 13.74 -3.44 -7.92
N GLU A 175 14.82 -2.75 -7.53
CA GLU A 175 15.26 -2.69 -6.13
C GLU A 175 14.24 -1.98 -5.24
N SER A 176 13.76 -0.80 -5.66
CA SER A 176 12.75 -0.05 -4.90
C SER A 176 11.43 -0.81 -4.82
N PHE A 177 11.00 -1.45 -5.91
CA PHE A 177 9.85 -2.35 -5.93
C PHE A 177 10.01 -3.47 -4.88
N THR A 178 11.16 -4.15 -4.89
CA THR A 178 11.46 -5.24 -3.96
C THR A 178 11.40 -4.75 -2.51
N THR A 179 12.02 -3.61 -2.21
CA THR A 179 12.00 -3.02 -0.87
C THR A 179 10.58 -2.68 -0.42
N HIS A 180 9.79 -1.98 -1.23
CA HIS A 180 8.41 -1.64 -0.88
C HIS A 180 7.53 -2.88 -0.67
N ALA A 181 7.70 -3.91 -1.51
CA ALA A 181 6.97 -5.17 -1.36
C ALA A 181 7.30 -5.89 -0.05
N ILE A 182 8.59 -5.95 0.32
CA ILE A 182 9.03 -6.54 1.59
C ILE A 182 8.48 -5.76 2.77
N CYS A 183 8.61 -4.42 2.76
CA CYS A 183 8.08 -3.56 3.82
C CYS A 183 6.56 -3.75 3.98
N MET A 184 5.81 -3.80 2.88
CA MET A 184 4.36 -4.01 2.89
C MET A 184 3.96 -5.36 3.53
N LEU A 185 4.69 -6.43 3.24
CA LEU A 185 4.47 -7.73 3.89
C LEU A 185 4.69 -7.63 5.41
N HIS A 186 5.71 -6.90 5.84
CA HIS A 186 5.97 -6.68 7.26
C HIS A 186 4.90 -5.80 7.93
N ASP A 187 4.45 -4.72 7.29
CA ASP A 187 3.53 -3.74 7.87
C ASP A 187 2.12 -4.31 8.08
N ILE A 188 1.63 -5.12 7.15
CA ILE A 188 0.34 -5.81 7.27
C ILE A 188 0.36 -6.82 8.43
N LEU A 189 1.54 -7.35 8.74
CA LEU A 189 1.79 -8.20 9.90
C LEU A 189 2.41 -7.42 11.07
N SER A 190 2.38 -6.10 11.11
CA SER A 190 2.88 -5.39 12.29
C SER A 190 2.01 -5.73 13.52
N PRO A 191 2.58 -6.05 14.70
CA PRO A 191 1.80 -6.28 15.91
C PRO A 191 0.81 -5.16 16.24
N ALA A 192 1.10 -3.92 15.79
CA ALA A 192 0.23 -2.76 15.94
C ALA A 192 -1.04 -2.80 15.06
N THR A 193 -1.04 -3.60 13.99
CA THR A 193 -2.12 -3.69 12.99
C THR A 193 -2.84 -5.05 12.99
N VAL A 194 -2.29 -6.05 13.69
CA VAL A 194 -2.79 -7.43 13.70
C VAL A 194 -4.00 -7.56 14.62
N HIS A 195 -5.16 -7.25 14.05
CA HIS A 195 -6.47 -7.56 14.59
C HIS A 195 -6.98 -8.87 13.99
N ARG A 196 -7.86 -9.58 14.72
CA ARG A 196 -8.55 -10.80 14.25
C ARG A 196 -9.09 -10.71 12.83
N ARG A 197 -9.61 -9.54 12.44
CA ARG A 197 -10.18 -9.28 11.11
C ARG A 197 -9.13 -9.29 10.00
N VAL A 198 -7.94 -8.72 10.25
CA VAL A 198 -6.85 -8.66 9.28
C VAL A 198 -6.36 -10.07 8.97
N MET A 199 -6.16 -10.90 9.99
CA MET A 199 -5.80 -12.30 9.80
C MET A 199 -6.88 -13.10 9.07
N SER A 200 -8.16 -12.93 9.42
CA SER A 200 -9.24 -13.65 8.73
C SER A 200 -9.34 -13.29 7.25
N SER A 201 -8.93 -12.07 6.87
CA SER A 201 -8.88 -11.66 5.47
C SER A 201 -7.62 -12.18 4.73
N MET A 202 -6.50 -12.38 5.43
CA MET A 202 -5.26 -12.88 4.82
C MET A 202 -5.26 -14.38 4.56
N GLY A 203 -5.81 -15.18 5.48
CA GLY A 203 -5.77 -16.66 5.42
C GLY A 203 -6.24 -17.23 4.07
N PRO A 204 -7.45 -16.88 3.59
CA PRO A 204 -7.93 -17.36 2.28
C PRO A 204 -7.02 -16.97 1.11
N GLY A 205 -6.44 -15.77 1.14
CA GLY A 205 -5.52 -15.28 0.10
C GLY A 205 -4.21 -16.08 0.06
N VAL A 206 -3.63 -16.39 1.23
CA VAL A 206 -2.41 -17.21 1.32
C VAL A 206 -2.67 -18.64 0.85
N ILE A 207 -3.80 -19.24 1.25
CA ILE A 207 -4.20 -20.58 0.80
C ILE A 207 -4.35 -20.61 -0.72
N ALA A 208 -5.07 -19.64 -1.30
CA ALA A 208 -5.27 -19.55 -2.74
C ALA A 208 -3.94 -19.43 -3.51
N ILE A 209 -2.95 -18.74 -2.97
CA ILE A 209 -1.61 -18.64 -3.55
C ILE A 209 -0.85 -19.97 -3.46
N GLN A 210 -0.94 -20.66 -2.32
CA GLN A 210 -0.29 -21.96 -2.10
C GLN A 210 -0.86 -23.06 -3.00
N GLU A 211 -2.19 -23.13 -3.13
CA GLU A 211 -2.91 -24.12 -3.96
C GLU A 211 -2.62 -23.94 -5.45
N ARG A 212 -2.41 -22.71 -5.92
CA ARG A 212 -2.09 -22.42 -7.33
C ARG A 212 -0.68 -22.84 -7.75
N GLY A 213 0.12 -23.37 -6.82
CA GLY A 213 1.28 -24.21 -7.14
C GLY A 213 2.28 -23.55 -8.07
N LYS A 214 3.04 -22.59 -7.50
CA LYS A 214 4.25 -21.88 -7.99
C LYS A 214 4.02 -20.38 -7.91
N VAL A 215 4.26 -19.82 -6.72
CA VAL A 215 4.69 -18.42 -6.68
C VAL A 215 6.06 -18.42 -7.36
N GLU A 216 6.17 -17.81 -8.53
CA GLU A 216 7.45 -17.60 -9.23
C GLU A 216 8.29 -16.54 -8.49
N LEU A 217 8.58 -16.80 -7.22
CA LEU A 217 9.51 -16.03 -6.38
C LEU A 217 10.97 -16.33 -6.75
N SER A 218 11.21 -17.22 -7.72
CA SER A 218 12.55 -17.71 -8.09
C SER A 218 13.47 -16.62 -8.63
N GLY A 219 12.92 -15.50 -9.14
CA GLY A 219 13.71 -14.38 -9.64
C GLY A 219 14.35 -13.50 -8.56
N ASN A 220 13.88 -13.57 -7.30
CA ASN A 220 14.34 -12.70 -6.22
C ASN A 220 14.45 -13.48 -4.88
N PRO A 221 15.66 -13.92 -4.48
CA PRO A 221 15.85 -14.68 -3.25
C PRO A 221 15.35 -13.96 -1.98
N THR A 222 15.60 -12.65 -1.89
CA THR A 222 15.21 -11.84 -0.73
C THR A 222 13.69 -11.75 -0.59
N LEU A 223 12.99 -11.57 -1.71
CA LEU A 223 11.54 -11.50 -1.74
C LEU A 223 10.90 -12.85 -1.43
N LYS A 224 11.53 -13.94 -1.90
CA LYS A 224 11.14 -15.30 -1.55
C LYS A 224 11.26 -15.54 -0.04
N GLU A 225 12.37 -15.14 0.56
CA GLU A 225 12.61 -15.26 1.99
C GLU A 225 11.58 -14.45 2.80
N ALA A 226 11.33 -13.20 2.40
CA ALA A 226 10.32 -12.35 3.04
C ALA A 226 8.92 -12.98 2.96
N TRP A 227 8.53 -13.53 1.80
CA TRP A 227 7.26 -14.24 1.64
C TRP A 227 7.15 -15.48 2.54
N LEU A 228 8.20 -16.30 2.60
CA LEU A 228 8.23 -17.47 3.49
C LEU A 228 8.12 -17.06 4.96
N GLY A 229 8.88 -16.05 5.38
CA GLY A 229 8.80 -15.49 6.73
C GLY A 229 7.42 -14.92 7.06
N PHE A 230 6.79 -14.24 6.11
CA PHE A 230 5.40 -13.76 6.22
C PHE A 230 4.43 -14.93 6.47
N THR A 231 4.49 -15.99 5.65
CA THR A 231 3.57 -17.14 5.79
C THR A 231 3.77 -17.89 7.10
N ALA A 232 5.01 -18.06 7.56
CA ALA A 232 5.31 -18.67 8.85
C ALA A 232 4.75 -17.83 10.01
N THR A 233 4.99 -16.52 9.98
CA THR A 233 4.50 -15.58 11.01
C THR A 233 2.98 -15.55 11.07
N LEU A 234 2.30 -15.60 9.92
CA LEU A 234 0.84 -15.71 9.86
C LEU A 234 0.34 -16.98 10.54
N GLY A 235 0.93 -18.14 10.20
CA GLY A 235 0.55 -19.43 10.78
C GLY A 235 0.77 -19.51 12.29
N ASP A 236 1.87 -18.93 12.79
CA ASP A 236 2.14 -18.86 14.23
C ASP A 236 1.10 -17.99 14.95
N ARG A 237 0.69 -16.88 14.37
CA ARG A 237 -0.34 -16.01 14.95
C ARG A 237 -1.71 -16.66 14.94
N GLU A 238 -2.11 -17.27 13.83
CA GLU A 238 -3.38 -18.01 13.76
C GLU A 238 -3.44 -19.11 14.83
N ARG A 239 -2.32 -19.81 15.07
CA ARG A 239 -2.19 -20.80 16.14
C ARG A 239 -2.39 -20.18 17.53
N VAL A 240 -1.71 -19.08 17.83
CA VAL A 240 -1.85 -18.35 19.11
C VAL A 240 -3.30 -17.90 19.32
N TYR A 241 -3.94 -17.35 18.29
CA TYR A 241 -5.33 -16.91 18.38
C TYR A 241 -6.31 -18.07 18.57
N LYS A 242 -6.06 -19.22 17.93
CA LYS A 242 -6.86 -20.44 18.13
C LYS A 242 -6.74 -20.94 19.58
N MET A 243 -5.53 -21.00 20.11
CA MET A 243 -5.29 -21.37 21.52
C MET A 243 -6.01 -20.44 22.50
N PHE A 244 -6.00 -19.12 22.23
CA PHE A 244 -6.75 -18.16 23.05
C PHE A 244 -8.27 -18.41 23.01
N LYS A 245 -8.83 -18.72 21.84
CA LYS A 245 -10.26 -18.97 21.66
C LYS A 245 -10.72 -20.29 22.32
N GLU A 246 -9.85 -21.30 22.34
CA GLU A 246 -10.14 -22.63 22.86
C GLU A 246 -9.86 -22.76 24.37
N SER A 247 -9.25 -21.75 25.00
CA SER A 247 -9.00 -21.73 26.44
C SER A 247 -10.29 -21.41 27.22
N PRO A 248 -10.79 -22.30 28.11
CA PRO A 248 -12.08 -22.15 28.79
C PRO A 248 -12.12 -21.05 29.88
N THR A 249 -10.96 -20.57 30.32
CA THR A 249 -10.83 -19.53 31.34
C THR A 249 -10.33 -18.27 30.66
N GLY A 250 -11.23 -17.32 30.40
CA GLY A 250 -10.84 -15.97 29.99
C GLY A 250 -9.88 -15.38 31.03
N GLY A 251 -8.61 -15.26 30.70
CA GLY A 251 -7.60 -14.78 31.65
C GLY A 251 -6.20 -14.62 31.03
N PRO A 252 -5.42 -13.65 31.52
CA PRO A 252 -4.29 -13.05 30.80
C PRO A 252 -3.02 -13.88 30.98
N ILE A 253 -2.59 -14.59 29.95
CA ILE A 253 -1.24 -15.17 29.90
C ILE A 253 -0.71 -15.04 28.48
N LEU A 254 -0.30 -13.84 28.05
CA LEU A 254 0.43 -13.72 26.79
C LEU A 254 1.36 -12.50 26.67
N PHE A 255 1.90 -12.01 27.79
CA PHE A 255 3.11 -11.17 27.75
C PHE A 255 4.42 -11.99 27.65
N ALA A 256 4.34 -13.32 27.64
CA ALA A 256 5.51 -14.21 27.67
C ALA A 256 5.85 -14.89 26.33
N LEU A 257 5.21 -14.53 25.21
CA LEU A 257 5.53 -15.06 23.88
C LEU A 257 6.00 -13.98 22.89
N ILE A 258 6.73 -12.99 23.41
CA ILE A 258 7.78 -12.34 22.61
C ILE A 258 8.90 -13.39 22.55
N PRO A 259 9.40 -13.79 21.37
CA PRO A 259 10.49 -14.75 21.33
C PRO A 259 11.67 -14.19 22.13
N ALA A 260 12.04 -14.91 23.19
CA ALA A 260 13.40 -14.90 23.70
C ALA A 260 14.30 -15.49 22.61
N ALA A 261 14.58 -14.70 21.58
CA ALA A 261 15.61 -14.94 20.58
C ALA A 261 16.66 -13.83 20.71
N GLN A 262 17.14 -13.63 21.93
CA GLN A 262 18.47 -13.08 22.18
C GLN A 262 19.28 -14.22 22.77
N GLU A 263 20.05 -14.89 21.90
CA GLU A 263 21.37 -15.48 22.15
C GLU A 263 21.61 -16.54 21.05
N GLY A 264 22.43 -16.21 20.05
CA GLY A 264 23.00 -17.26 19.20
C GLY A 264 23.25 -16.96 17.72
N SER A 265 22.91 -15.80 17.17
CA SER A 265 23.30 -15.46 15.80
C SER A 265 24.09 -14.15 15.78
N LYS A 266 25.41 -14.28 15.80
CA LYS A 266 26.30 -13.27 15.22
C LYS A 266 26.09 -13.38 13.70
N ASP A 267 25.90 -12.24 13.05
CA ASP A 267 25.76 -12.04 11.60
C ASP A 267 24.32 -12.05 11.02
N VAL A 268 23.51 -11.04 11.40
CA VAL A 268 22.48 -10.47 10.51
C VAL A 268 22.37 -8.95 10.73
N PRO A 269 22.59 -8.06 9.74
CA PRO A 269 22.49 -6.60 9.90
C PRO A 269 21.06 -6.07 10.13
N ILE A 270 20.04 -6.91 9.94
CA ILE A 270 18.62 -6.53 9.88
C ILE A 270 18.03 -6.27 11.29
N ALA A 271 18.57 -6.91 12.33
CA ALA A 271 18.09 -6.75 13.70
C ALA A 271 18.37 -5.34 14.30
N LYS A 272 19.38 -4.62 13.80
CA LYS A 272 19.66 -3.25 14.26
C LYS A 272 18.65 -2.22 13.75
N SER A 273 18.00 -2.46 12.62
CA SER A 273 17.03 -1.51 12.04
C SER A 273 15.69 -1.53 12.80
N CYS A 274 15.23 -2.70 13.26
CA CYS A 274 14.00 -2.82 14.05
C CYS A 274 14.12 -2.21 15.45
N CYS A 275 15.29 -2.26 16.09
CA CYS A 275 15.49 -1.62 17.40
C CYS A 275 15.44 -0.08 17.31
N ILE A 276 15.88 0.50 16.19
CA ILE A 276 15.83 1.95 15.95
C ILE A 276 14.38 2.42 15.72
N ALA A 277 13.55 1.60 15.07
CA ALA A 277 12.12 1.90 14.89
C ALA A 277 11.34 1.88 16.22
N VAL A 278 11.62 0.93 17.11
CA VAL A 278 10.97 0.84 18.43
C VAL A 278 11.39 1.99 19.36
N GLU A 279 12.66 2.40 19.34
CA GLU A 279 13.10 3.57 20.12
C GLU A 279 12.58 4.90 19.59
N SER A 280 12.46 5.05 18.27
CA SER A 280 11.87 6.21 17.62
C SER A 280 10.39 6.38 18.03
N VAL A 281 9.65 5.28 18.11
CA VAL A 281 8.25 5.24 18.57
C VAL A 281 8.15 5.57 20.06
N LYS A 282 9.05 5.05 20.92
CA LYS A 282 9.09 5.42 22.36
C LYS A 282 9.32 6.93 22.57
N ARG A 283 10.21 7.54 21.78
CA ARG A 283 10.45 8.99 21.81
C ARG A 283 9.28 9.81 21.26
N LYS A 284 8.55 9.31 20.26
CA LYS A 284 7.39 10.00 19.65
C LYS A 284 6.13 9.99 20.51
N ILE A 285 5.98 9.01 21.41
CA ILE A 285 4.78 8.86 22.27
C ILE A 285 5.00 9.43 23.69
N GLY A 286 6.19 9.97 24.01
CA GLY A 286 6.45 10.63 25.30
C GLY A 286 6.37 9.71 26.52
N LEU A 287 6.53 8.39 26.34
CA LEU A 287 6.53 7.44 27.44
C LEU A 287 7.93 7.40 28.08
N SER A 288 8.11 8.17 29.16
CA SER A 288 9.25 8.01 30.07
C SER A 288 9.21 6.62 30.71
N THR A 289 10.35 5.93 30.69
CA THR A 289 10.60 4.60 31.26
C THR A 289 10.36 4.48 32.77
N GLU A 290 10.03 5.55 33.48
CA GLU A 290 9.82 5.53 34.93
C GLU A 290 8.38 5.20 35.38
N ALA A 291 7.39 5.20 34.48
CA ALA A 291 5.99 4.94 34.85
C ALA A 291 5.62 3.46 35.00
N PHE A 292 6.50 2.52 34.63
CA PHE A 292 6.19 1.08 34.64
C PHE A 292 6.68 0.32 35.89
N ALA A 293 7.26 1.02 36.87
CA ALA A 293 7.79 0.40 38.09
C ALA A 293 6.89 0.51 39.32
N ARG A 294 5.67 1.07 39.21
CA ARG A 294 4.71 1.17 40.33
C ARG A 294 3.26 1.01 39.89
N THR A 295 2.88 -0.21 39.55
CA THR A 295 1.51 -0.79 39.64
C THR A 295 1.65 -2.30 39.51
#